data_AF-A0AA38ICC5-F1
#
_entry.id   AF-A0AA38ICC5-F1
#
_cell.length_a   1.000
_cell.length_b   1.000
_cell.length_c   1.000
_cell.angle_alpha   90.00
_cell.angle_beta   90.00
_cell.angle_gamma   90.00
#
_symmetry.space_group_name_H-M   'P 1'
#
loop_
_entity.id
_entity.type
_entity.pdbx_description
1 polymer ?
#
loop_
_entity_poly.entity_id
_entity_poly.type
_entity_poly.pdbx_seq_one_letter_code
_entity_poly.pdbx_strand_id
1 'polypeptide(L)'
;MKTDLADLAHKVVLVDKYRVETCCVIGNYYSLRSDHAKAVLYFRRALKLNPQFLSAWTLMGHEYMEMKNTNAAIQSYRHAIEINNRDYRAWYGLGQTYEILKMYFYCLYYYKQAQQLKPNDSRMIIALGETYEKLEKTENALKCYYKACTVGDIEGQALIKLAKLYDKLKEFDNAAAAFTEYCLRENENKGRFNTDETEFYSAFQYLANYHLKNGQLDDAYTYAYKCMENEKTKEVGKALLKDIAARRKELERDVDNEAVPMDETVGNILPNEIEDVATSMDVTNSSAKF
;
A
#
# COMPACT_ATOMS: atom_id res chain seq x y z
N MET A 1 -3.23 27.95 5.78
CA MET A 1 -3.22 27.13 7.02
C MET A 1 -2.34 27.69 8.14
N LYS A 2 -1.01 27.87 7.97
CA LYS A 2 -0.14 28.36 9.08
C LYS A 2 -0.45 29.80 9.52
N THR A 3 -0.78 30.68 8.58
CA THR A 3 -1.17 32.08 8.83
C THR A 3 -2.52 32.20 9.51
N ASP A 4 -3.49 31.41 9.05
CA ASP A 4 -4.88 31.48 9.53
C ASP A 4 -5.00 31.06 11.01
N LEU A 5 -4.20 30.07 11.43
CA LEU A 5 -4.19 29.63 12.83
C LEU A 5 -3.50 30.66 13.74
N ALA A 6 -2.48 31.37 13.23
CA ALA A 6 -1.84 32.45 13.97
C ALA A 6 -2.82 33.60 14.20
N ASP A 7 -3.54 34.01 13.16
CA ASP A 7 -4.57 35.06 13.24
C ASP A 7 -5.70 34.67 14.18
N LEU A 8 -6.15 33.40 14.12
CA LEU A 8 -7.14 32.88 15.05
C LEU A 8 -6.63 32.94 16.49
N ALA A 9 -5.39 32.49 16.75
CA ALA A 9 -4.79 32.50 18.08
C ALA A 9 -4.71 33.94 18.65
N HIS A 10 -4.35 34.92 17.83
CA HIS A 10 -4.36 36.32 18.23
C HIS A 10 -5.77 36.85 18.54
N LYS A 11 -6.76 36.53 17.71
CA LYS A 11 -8.16 36.94 17.92
C LYS A 11 -8.75 36.36 19.20
N VAL A 12 -8.58 35.06 19.47
CA VAL A 12 -9.16 34.44 20.67
C VAL A 12 -8.54 34.97 21.97
N VAL A 13 -7.25 35.33 21.94
CA VAL A 13 -6.56 35.94 23.10
C VAL A 13 -7.13 37.33 23.43
N LEU A 14 -7.52 38.10 22.42
CA LEU A 14 -8.14 39.42 22.61
C LEU A 14 -9.55 39.33 23.18
N VAL A 15 -10.28 38.26 22.87
CA VAL A 15 -11.64 38.04 23.40
C VAL A 15 -11.58 37.56 24.84
N ASP A 16 -10.91 36.43 25.10
CA ASP A 16 -10.77 35.88 26.44
C ASP A 16 -9.54 34.97 26.53
N LYS A 17 -8.56 35.40 27.32
CA LYS A 17 -7.28 34.72 27.50
C LYS A 17 -7.38 33.49 28.41
N TYR A 18 -8.32 33.44 29.35
CA TYR A 18 -8.35 32.46 30.43
C TYR A 18 -9.41 31.36 30.24
N ARG A 19 -9.76 31.09 28.98
CA ARG A 19 -10.62 29.99 28.56
C ARG A 19 -9.83 28.75 28.17
N VAL A 20 -10.46 27.58 28.34
CA VAL A 20 -9.87 26.28 27.96
C VAL A 20 -9.70 26.19 26.46
N GLU A 21 -10.66 26.71 25.70
CA GLU A 21 -10.68 26.74 24.25
C GLU A 21 -9.54 27.61 23.72
N THR A 22 -9.38 28.83 24.26
CA THR A 22 -8.28 29.73 23.91
C THR A 22 -6.92 29.10 24.19
N CYS A 23 -6.74 28.47 25.35
CA CYS A 23 -5.49 27.78 25.67
C CYS A 23 -5.19 26.64 24.69
N CYS A 24 -6.21 25.90 24.26
CA CYS A 24 -6.03 24.81 23.29
C CYS A 24 -5.71 25.32 21.88
N VAL A 25 -6.34 26.41 21.44
CA VAL A 25 -6.02 27.06 20.15
C VAL A 25 -4.58 27.56 20.14
N ILE A 26 -4.14 28.21 21.22
CA ILE A 26 -2.74 28.66 21.36
C ILE A 26 -1.78 27.46 21.41
N GLY A 27 -2.15 26.38 22.10
CA GLY A 27 -1.39 25.13 22.13
C GLY A 27 -1.19 24.56 20.72
N ASN A 28 -2.27 24.46 19.94
CA ASN A 28 -2.22 24.02 18.54
C ASN A 28 -1.37 24.95 17.65
N TYR A 29 -1.42 26.26 17.89
CA TYR A 29 -0.58 27.23 17.19
C TYR A 29 0.92 26.99 17.47
N TYR A 30 1.31 26.76 18.73
CA TYR A 30 2.70 26.46 19.06
C TYR A 30 3.13 25.08 18.56
N SER A 31 2.25 24.09 18.59
CA SER A 31 2.47 22.76 18.00
C SER A 31 2.78 22.86 16.49
N LEU A 32 1.99 23.65 15.76
CA LEU A 32 2.20 23.89 14.32
C LEU A 32 3.52 24.63 14.02
N ARG A 33 4.05 25.38 14.99
CA ARG A 33 5.38 26.02 14.95
C ARG A 33 6.51 25.12 15.43
N SER A 34 6.22 23.86 15.77
CA SER A 34 7.16 22.88 16.34
C SER A 34 7.76 23.29 17.69
N ASP A 35 7.11 24.20 18.42
CA ASP A 35 7.50 24.58 19.78
C ASP A 35 6.66 23.76 20.79
N HIS A 36 6.94 22.47 20.84
CA HIS A 36 6.18 21.47 21.59
C HIS A 36 6.19 21.72 23.10
N ALA A 37 7.29 22.27 23.64
CA ALA A 37 7.40 22.61 25.05
C ALA A 37 6.40 23.70 25.45
N LYS A 38 6.25 24.75 24.64
CA LYS A 38 5.23 25.78 24.86
C LYS A 38 3.83 25.24 24.62
N ALA A 39 3.62 24.41 23.61
CA ALA A 39 2.32 23.78 23.36
C ALA A 39 1.82 23.01 24.60
N VAL A 40 2.68 22.15 25.19
CA VAL A 40 2.38 21.43 26.43
C VAL A 40 2.11 22.37 27.60
N LEU A 41 2.85 23.48 27.73
CA LEU A 41 2.57 24.47 28.79
C LEU A 41 1.15 25.04 28.66
N TYR A 42 0.71 25.37 27.44
CA TYR A 42 -0.64 25.87 27.21
C TYR A 42 -1.73 24.80 27.38
N PHE A 43 -1.48 23.56 26.98
CA PHE A 43 -2.42 22.45 27.27
C PHE A 43 -2.52 22.17 28.77
N ARG A 44 -1.40 22.21 29.52
CA ARG A 44 -1.42 22.14 31.00
C ARG A 44 -2.19 23.29 31.62
N ARG A 45 -2.11 24.50 31.07
CA ARG A 45 -2.95 25.64 31.52
C ARG A 45 -4.42 25.40 31.25
N ALA A 46 -4.78 24.85 30.08
CA ALA A 46 -6.16 24.45 29.78
C ALA A 46 -6.68 23.43 30.82
N LEU A 47 -5.86 22.44 31.17
CA LEU A 47 -6.22 21.41 32.15
C LEU A 47 -6.31 21.95 33.59
N LYS A 48 -5.58 23.01 33.93
CA LYS A 48 -5.76 23.71 35.23
C LYS A 48 -7.09 24.43 35.31
N LEU A 49 -7.59 24.95 34.19
CA LEU A 49 -8.89 25.62 34.12
C LEU A 49 -10.04 24.60 34.12
N ASN A 50 -9.89 23.51 33.35
CA ASN A 50 -10.82 22.38 33.36
C ASN A 50 -10.07 21.04 33.25
N PRO A 51 -9.95 20.29 34.37
CA PRO A 51 -9.27 19.00 34.38
C PRO A 51 -9.94 17.92 33.52
N GLN A 52 -11.24 18.04 33.27
CA GLN A 52 -12.04 17.06 32.51
C GLN A 52 -12.03 17.33 31.00
N PHE A 53 -11.26 18.33 30.54
CA PHE A 53 -11.21 18.66 29.12
C PHE A 53 -10.40 17.63 28.31
N LEU A 54 -11.11 16.65 27.78
CA LEU A 54 -10.58 15.47 27.09
C LEU A 54 -9.57 15.80 25.97
N SER A 55 -9.88 16.75 25.10
CA SER A 55 -9.02 17.08 23.96
C SER A 55 -7.67 17.66 24.37
N ALA A 56 -7.56 18.35 25.51
CA ALA A 56 -6.26 18.83 25.97
C ALA A 56 -5.37 17.67 26.43
N TRP A 57 -5.92 16.63 27.05
CA TRP A 57 -5.16 15.43 27.42
C TRP A 57 -4.62 14.69 26.19
N THR A 58 -5.46 14.50 25.16
CA THR A 58 -5.01 13.83 23.93
C THR A 58 -3.96 14.66 23.18
N LEU A 59 -4.18 15.98 23.04
CA LEU A 59 -3.24 16.87 22.36
C LEU A 59 -1.92 16.97 23.11
N MET A 60 -1.96 17.07 24.44
CA MET A 60 -0.76 17.04 25.27
C MET A 60 0.01 15.71 25.12
N GLY A 61 -0.69 14.58 24.97
CA GLY A 61 -0.08 13.29 24.64
C GLY A 61 0.65 13.31 23.29
N HIS A 62 0.06 13.92 22.27
CA HIS A 62 0.72 14.07 20.95
C HIS A 62 1.97 14.93 21.04
N GLU A 63 1.93 16.06 21.74
CA GLU A 63 3.13 16.89 21.91
C GLU A 63 4.25 16.18 22.69
N TYR A 64 3.91 15.33 23.67
CA TYR A 64 4.90 14.51 24.36
C TYR A 64 5.53 13.46 23.44
N MET A 65 4.77 12.93 22.49
CA MET A 65 5.30 12.02 21.47
C MET A 65 6.31 12.72 20.55
N GLU A 66 6.00 13.93 20.09
CA GLU A 66 6.94 14.73 19.28
C GLU A 66 8.21 15.08 20.05
N MET A 67 8.09 15.34 21.35
CA MET A 67 9.24 15.53 22.25
C MET A 67 9.98 14.23 22.62
N LYS A 68 9.56 13.07 22.08
CA LYS A 68 10.09 11.73 22.38
C LYS A 68 9.97 11.33 23.86
N ASN A 69 9.11 11.99 24.63
CA ASN A 69 8.83 11.64 26.02
C ASN A 69 7.63 10.68 26.08
N THR A 70 7.89 9.42 25.78
CA THR A 70 6.87 8.36 25.71
C THR A 70 6.17 8.11 27.04
N ASN A 71 6.88 8.22 28.18
CA ASN A 71 6.29 8.01 29.50
C ASN A 71 5.21 9.04 29.83
N ALA A 72 5.49 10.32 29.59
CA ALA A 72 4.51 11.39 29.80
C ALA A 72 3.35 11.33 28.80
N ALA A 73 3.61 10.88 27.57
CA ALA A 73 2.57 10.64 26.57
C ALA A 73 1.59 9.55 27.04
N ILE A 74 2.10 8.41 27.50
CA ILE A 74 1.27 7.30 28.02
C ILE A 74 0.40 7.76 29.18
N GLN A 75 0.95 8.51 30.14
CA GLN A 75 0.17 9.05 31.26
C GLN A 75 -0.96 9.97 30.77
N SER A 76 -0.65 10.84 29.81
CA SER A 76 -1.63 11.79 29.26
C SER A 76 -2.79 11.08 28.54
N TYR A 77 -2.48 10.06 27.73
CA TYR A 77 -3.52 9.28 27.06
C TYR A 77 -4.33 8.39 28.01
N ARG A 78 -3.70 7.84 29.06
CA ARG A 78 -4.42 7.08 30.10
C ARG A 78 -5.44 7.95 30.81
N HIS A 79 -5.07 9.18 31.20
CA HIS A 79 -6.02 10.12 31.77
C HIS A 79 -7.15 10.49 30.80
N ALA A 80 -6.85 10.64 29.49
CA ALA A 80 -7.90 10.86 28.49
C ALA A 80 -8.91 9.69 28.47
N ILE A 81 -8.44 8.44 28.56
CA ILE A 81 -9.31 7.25 28.59
C ILE A 81 -10.11 7.16 29.90
N GLU A 82 -9.51 7.51 31.04
CA GLU A 82 -10.21 7.56 32.33
C GLU A 82 -11.38 8.55 32.32
N ILE A 83 -11.21 9.70 31.64
CA ILE A 83 -12.26 10.71 31.47
C ILE A 83 -13.33 10.21 30.48
N ASN A 84 -12.92 9.71 29.32
CA ASN A 84 -13.82 9.19 28.31
C ASN A 84 -13.22 8.00 27.56
N ASN A 85 -13.73 6.81 27.88
CA ASN A 85 -13.30 5.56 27.25
C ASN A 85 -13.76 5.40 25.79
N ARG A 86 -14.65 6.26 25.29
CA ARG A 86 -15.15 6.21 23.91
C ARG A 86 -14.33 7.04 22.92
N ASP A 87 -13.31 7.77 23.38
CA ASP A 87 -12.45 8.53 22.47
C ASP A 87 -11.40 7.64 21.83
N TYR A 88 -11.63 7.30 20.56
CA TYR A 88 -10.73 6.49 19.76
C TYR A 88 -9.32 7.10 19.62
N ARG A 89 -9.19 8.44 19.71
CA ARG A 89 -7.90 9.13 19.51
C ARG A 89 -6.92 8.81 20.63
N ALA A 90 -7.40 8.71 21.87
CA ALA A 90 -6.57 8.35 23.02
C ALA A 90 -6.10 6.89 22.92
N TRP A 91 -6.99 5.97 22.54
CA TRP A 91 -6.66 4.57 22.30
C TRP A 91 -5.64 4.39 21.16
N TYR A 92 -5.86 5.10 20.05
CA TYR A 92 -4.93 5.10 18.92
C TYR A 92 -3.57 5.70 19.29
N GLY A 93 -3.56 6.84 19.99
CA GLY A 93 -2.34 7.46 20.50
C GLY A 93 -1.54 6.54 21.42
N LEU A 94 -2.21 5.80 22.32
CA LEU A 94 -1.55 4.75 23.12
C LEU A 94 -0.97 3.65 22.24
N GLY A 95 -1.73 3.13 21.28
CA GLY A 95 -1.22 2.14 20.32
C GLY A 95 0.06 2.61 19.64
N GLN A 96 0.06 3.83 19.10
CA GLN A 96 1.24 4.45 18.50
C GLN A 96 2.40 4.58 19.49
N THR A 97 2.15 4.99 20.74
CA THR A 97 3.21 5.07 21.76
C THR A 97 3.86 3.72 22.04
N TYR A 98 3.07 2.65 22.17
CA TYR A 98 3.58 1.31 22.42
C TYR A 98 4.24 0.69 21.18
N GLU A 99 3.81 1.09 19.99
CA GLU A 99 4.47 0.73 18.74
C GLU A 99 5.88 1.30 18.65
N ILE A 100 6.07 2.58 19.02
CA ILE A 100 7.41 3.19 19.11
C ILE A 100 8.29 2.47 20.14
N LEU A 101 7.70 2.02 21.25
CA LEU A 101 8.37 1.20 22.27
C LEU A 101 8.61 -0.26 21.82
N LYS A 102 8.21 -0.65 20.60
CA LYS A 102 8.31 -2.01 20.04
C LYS A 102 7.58 -3.08 20.88
N MET A 103 6.60 -2.68 21.69
CA MET A 103 5.78 -3.57 22.50
C MET A 103 4.51 -3.97 21.74
N TYR A 104 4.67 -4.79 20.70
CA TYR A 104 3.61 -5.05 19.72
C TYR A 104 2.37 -5.76 20.28
N PHE A 105 2.50 -6.60 21.32
CA PHE A 105 1.35 -7.23 21.97
C PHE A 105 0.43 -6.22 22.66
N TYR A 106 1.00 -5.25 23.37
CA TYR A 106 0.23 -4.18 24.01
C TYR A 106 -0.38 -3.26 22.96
N CYS A 107 0.41 -2.90 21.93
CA CYS A 107 -0.05 -2.13 20.79
C CYS A 107 -1.33 -2.73 20.15
N LEU A 108 -1.32 -4.04 19.89
CA LEU A 108 -2.46 -4.77 19.31
C LEU A 108 -3.72 -4.64 20.16
N TYR A 109 -3.61 -4.73 21.49
CA TYR A 109 -4.74 -4.54 22.39
C TYR A 109 -5.35 -3.14 22.24
N TYR A 110 -4.51 -2.10 22.29
CA TYR A 110 -4.96 -0.71 22.22
C TYR A 110 -5.55 -0.35 20.86
N TYR A 111 -4.91 -0.77 19.76
CA TYR A 111 -5.46 -0.58 18.42
C TYR A 111 -6.76 -1.34 18.19
N LYS A 112 -6.93 -2.52 18.79
CA LYS A 112 -8.20 -3.27 18.71
C LYS A 112 -9.34 -2.53 19.43
N GLN A 113 -9.07 -1.94 20.60
CA GLN A 113 -10.05 -1.07 21.29
C GLN A 113 -10.41 0.14 20.42
N ALA A 114 -9.41 0.74 19.79
CA ALA A 114 -9.59 1.88 18.90
C ALA A 114 -10.46 1.51 17.67
N GLN A 115 -10.21 0.35 17.04
CA GLN A 115 -11.01 -0.19 15.94
C GLN A 115 -12.45 -0.51 16.36
N GLN A 116 -12.69 -1.00 17.58
CA GLN A 116 -14.05 -1.26 18.07
C GLN A 116 -14.89 0.02 18.14
N LEU A 117 -14.27 1.16 18.45
CA LEU A 117 -14.93 2.46 18.50
C LEU A 117 -15.19 3.04 17.09
N LYS A 118 -14.26 2.83 16.15
CA LYS A 118 -14.39 3.22 14.75
C LYS A 118 -14.09 2.03 13.81
N PRO A 119 -15.09 1.17 13.53
CA PRO A 119 -14.88 -0.04 12.74
C PRO A 119 -14.59 0.23 11.26
N ASN A 120 -15.00 1.42 10.77
CA ASN A 120 -14.92 1.83 9.36
C ASN A 120 -13.77 2.83 9.09
N ASP A 121 -12.84 3.06 10.03
CA ASP A 121 -11.67 3.91 9.78
C ASP A 121 -10.50 3.04 9.30
N SER A 122 -10.08 3.21 8.03
CA SER A 122 -9.04 2.38 7.41
C SER A 122 -7.70 2.50 8.13
N ARG A 123 -7.35 3.68 8.68
CA ARG A 123 -6.06 3.93 9.34
C ARG A 123 -5.83 3.02 10.55
N MET A 124 -6.88 2.75 11.32
CA MET A 124 -6.81 1.86 12.48
C MET A 124 -6.61 0.41 12.07
N ILE A 125 -7.25 0.01 10.97
CA ILE A 125 -7.16 -1.34 10.43
C ILE A 125 -5.77 -1.58 9.84
N ILE A 126 -5.21 -0.59 9.13
CA ILE A 126 -3.85 -0.63 8.59
C ILE A 126 -2.84 -0.74 9.74
N ALA A 127 -2.95 0.08 10.78
CA ALA A 127 -2.06 0.01 11.95
C ALA A 127 -2.13 -1.34 12.69
N LEU A 128 -3.31 -1.96 12.75
CA LEU A 128 -3.46 -3.33 13.22
C LEU A 128 -2.75 -4.34 12.31
N GLY A 129 -2.91 -4.21 11.00
CA GLY A 129 -2.23 -5.05 10.01
C GLY A 129 -0.71 -4.99 10.14
N GLU A 130 -0.15 -3.78 10.28
CA GLU A 130 1.29 -3.57 10.51
C GLU A 130 1.75 -4.19 11.82
N THR A 131 0.94 -4.08 12.88
CA THR A 131 1.25 -4.70 14.17
C THR A 131 1.23 -6.23 14.07
N TYR A 132 0.28 -6.81 13.32
CA TYR A 132 0.26 -8.26 13.04
C TYR A 132 1.46 -8.71 12.22
N GLU A 133 1.88 -7.92 11.23
CA GLU A 133 3.07 -8.18 10.42
C GLU A 133 4.34 -8.18 11.28
N LYS A 134 4.49 -7.20 12.20
CA LYS A 134 5.60 -7.16 13.16
C LYS A 134 5.59 -8.30 14.18
N LEU A 135 4.44 -8.93 14.39
CA LEU A 135 4.26 -10.13 15.21
C LEU A 135 4.34 -11.44 14.40
N GLU A 136 4.73 -11.37 13.13
CA GLU A 136 4.85 -12.51 12.20
C GLU A 136 3.52 -13.28 11.98
N LYS A 137 2.37 -12.66 12.30
CA LYS A 137 1.03 -13.21 12.09
C LYS A 137 0.50 -12.78 10.73
N THR A 138 1.14 -13.27 9.68
CA THR A 138 0.90 -12.88 8.27
C THR A 138 -0.56 -13.05 7.83
N GLU A 139 -1.22 -14.17 8.17
CA GLU A 139 -2.63 -14.40 7.81
C GLU A 139 -3.59 -13.35 8.37
N ASN A 140 -3.34 -12.92 9.62
CA ASN A 140 -4.17 -11.89 10.26
C ASN A 140 -3.89 -10.51 9.67
N ALA A 141 -2.63 -10.24 9.31
CA ALA A 141 -2.26 -9.01 8.61
C ALA A 141 -2.96 -8.92 7.24
N LEU A 142 -2.97 -10.00 6.45
CA LEU A 142 -3.70 -10.07 5.18
C LEU A 142 -5.19 -9.75 5.34
N LYS A 143 -5.86 -10.38 6.32
CA LYS A 143 -7.27 -10.09 6.62
C LYS A 143 -7.50 -8.63 6.99
N CYS A 144 -6.58 -8.03 7.74
CA CYS A 144 -6.66 -6.60 8.10
C CYS A 144 -6.51 -5.71 6.87
N TYR A 145 -5.48 -5.93 6.05
CA TYR A 145 -5.27 -5.10 4.85
C TYR A 145 -6.40 -5.26 3.83
N TYR A 146 -6.91 -6.49 3.62
CA TYR A 146 -8.09 -6.71 2.78
C TYR A 146 -9.31 -5.94 3.31
N LYS A 147 -9.57 -6.01 4.62
CA LYS A 147 -10.64 -5.22 5.25
C LYS A 147 -10.43 -3.71 5.11
N ALA A 148 -9.19 -3.23 5.18
CA ALA A 148 -8.90 -1.81 4.97
C ALA A 148 -9.21 -1.38 3.53
N CYS A 149 -8.94 -2.25 2.54
CA CYS A 149 -9.25 -1.99 1.13
C CYS A 149 -10.77 -1.92 0.86
N THR A 150 -11.58 -2.76 1.53
CA THR A 150 -13.04 -2.79 1.34
C THR A 150 -13.76 -1.62 2.02
N VAL A 151 -13.26 -1.15 3.15
CA VAL A 151 -13.82 -0.01 3.89
C VAL A 151 -13.60 1.33 3.16
N GLY A 152 -12.69 1.36 2.21
CA GLY A 152 -12.28 2.56 1.49
C GLY A 152 -11.01 3.12 2.12
N ASP A 153 -9.91 3.02 1.38
CA ASP A 153 -8.62 3.49 1.84
C ASP A 153 -8.49 4.99 1.64
N ILE A 154 -8.44 5.73 2.76
CA ILE A 154 -8.29 7.19 2.77
C ILE A 154 -6.87 7.62 2.36
N GLU A 155 -5.86 6.75 2.55
CA GLU A 155 -4.45 7.10 2.33
C GLU A 155 -3.82 6.34 1.15
N GLY A 156 -4.50 5.37 0.56
CA GLY A 156 -4.01 4.54 -0.56
C GLY A 156 -2.92 3.52 -0.18
N GLN A 157 -2.55 3.42 1.10
CA GLN A 157 -1.44 2.57 1.57
C GLN A 157 -1.81 1.09 1.74
N ALA A 158 -3.08 0.75 1.93
CA ALA A 158 -3.52 -0.61 2.26
C ALA A 158 -3.20 -1.60 1.12
N LEU A 159 -3.46 -1.22 -0.13
CA LEU A 159 -3.20 -2.06 -1.29
C LEU A 159 -1.70 -2.30 -1.50
N ILE A 160 -0.86 -1.27 -1.29
CA ILE A 160 0.59 -1.40 -1.37
C ILE A 160 1.11 -2.37 -0.30
N LYS A 161 0.65 -2.21 0.95
CA LYS A 161 1.06 -3.09 2.06
C LYS A 161 0.60 -4.53 1.84
N LEU A 162 -0.61 -4.72 1.31
CA LEU A 162 -1.16 -6.02 0.93
C LEU A 162 -0.33 -6.68 -0.19
N ALA A 163 0.01 -5.95 -1.25
CA ALA A 163 0.83 -6.45 -2.35
C ALA A 163 2.26 -6.82 -1.90
N LYS A 164 2.89 -5.96 -1.10
CA LYS A 164 4.21 -6.24 -0.48
C LYS A 164 4.15 -7.48 0.43
N LEU A 165 3.04 -7.71 1.12
CA LEU A 165 2.87 -8.91 1.96
C LEU A 165 2.68 -10.18 1.13
N TYR A 166 1.93 -10.13 0.02
CA TYR A 166 1.82 -11.26 -0.92
C TYR A 166 3.17 -11.61 -1.56
N ASP A 167 3.98 -10.61 -1.90
CA ASP A 167 5.33 -10.82 -2.43
C ASP A 167 6.23 -11.56 -1.42
N LYS A 168 6.15 -11.19 -0.13
CA LYS A 168 6.85 -11.91 0.95
C LYS A 168 6.39 -13.37 1.08
N LEU A 169 5.12 -13.66 0.77
CA LEU A 169 4.54 -15.00 0.79
C LEU A 169 4.79 -15.78 -0.52
N LYS A 170 5.45 -15.17 -1.51
CA LYS A 170 5.69 -15.73 -2.86
C LYS A 170 4.41 -15.98 -3.67
N GLU A 171 3.31 -15.33 -3.30
CA GLU A 171 2.06 -15.34 -4.07
C GLU A 171 2.10 -14.23 -5.13
N PHE A 172 2.91 -14.43 -6.17
CA PHE A 172 3.21 -13.39 -7.16
C PHE A 172 1.97 -12.95 -7.95
N ASP A 173 1.05 -13.86 -8.24
CA ASP A 173 -0.17 -13.56 -8.99
C ASP A 173 -1.11 -12.63 -8.20
N ASN A 174 -1.28 -12.91 -6.90
CA ASN A 174 -2.07 -12.07 -6.00
C ASN A 174 -1.40 -10.70 -5.76
N ALA A 175 -0.07 -10.68 -5.67
CA ALA A 175 0.70 -9.44 -5.56
C ALA A 175 0.54 -8.57 -6.80
N ALA A 176 0.66 -9.15 -8.00
CA ALA A 176 0.47 -8.44 -9.26
C ALA A 176 -0.95 -7.88 -9.36
N ALA A 177 -1.99 -8.68 -9.05
CA ALA A 177 -3.37 -8.22 -9.03
C ALA A 177 -3.56 -7.00 -8.11
N ALA A 178 -3.04 -7.06 -6.88
CA ALA A 178 -3.13 -5.95 -5.93
C ALA A 178 -2.39 -4.69 -6.40
N PHE A 179 -1.21 -4.83 -7.02
CA PHE A 179 -0.48 -3.70 -7.62
C PHE A 179 -1.20 -3.12 -8.84
N THR A 180 -1.84 -3.95 -9.68
CA THR A 180 -2.65 -3.44 -10.79
C THR A 180 -3.84 -2.62 -10.28
N GLU A 181 -4.54 -3.11 -9.24
CA GLU A 181 -5.66 -2.39 -8.64
C GLU A 181 -5.20 -1.07 -8.02
N TYR A 182 -4.08 -1.07 -7.32
CA TYR A 182 -3.46 0.15 -6.79
C TYR A 182 -3.16 1.17 -7.89
N CYS A 183 -2.51 0.74 -8.98
CA CYS A 183 -2.19 1.61 -10.10
C CYS A 183 -3.44 2.18 -10.79
N LEU A 184 -4.52 1.41 -10.89
CA LEU A 184 -5.79 1.88 -11.46
C LEU A 184 -6.43 2.95 -10.57
N ARG A 185 -6.54 2.70 -9.25
CA ARG A 185 -7.14 3.65 -8.30
C ARG A 185 -6.38 4.97 -8.21
N GLU A 186 -5.06 4.95 -8.25
CA GLU A 186 -4.24 6.18 -8.25
C GLU A 186 -4.42 6.97 -9.55
N ASN A 187 -4.49 6.29 -10.69
CA ASN A 187 -4.72 6.94 -11.99
C ASN A 187 -6.10 7.61 -12.08
N GLU A 188 -7.13 7.04 -11.43
CA GLU A 188 -8.46 7.65 -11.32
C GLU A 188 -8.49 8.82 -10.34
N ASN A 189 -7.67 8.78 -9.29
CA ASN A 189 -7.65 9.77 -8.20
C ASN A 189 -6.53 10.82 -8.33
N LYS A 190 -6.03 11.08 -9.56
CA LYS A 190 -4.95 12.04 -9.84
C LYS A 190 -5.07 13.32 -8.99
N GLY A 191 -4.14 13.48 -8.03
CA GLY A 191 -4.02 14.67 -7.18
C GLY A 191 -4.74 14.62 -5.83
N ARG A 192 -5.34 13.49 -5.43
CA ARG A 192 -6.04 13.37 -4.13
C ARG A 192 -5.20 12.76 -3.01
N PHE A 193 -4.28 11.87 -3.35
CA PHE A 193 -3.37 11.24 -2.40
C PHE A 193 -1.99 11.89 -2.52
N ASN A 194 -1.41 12.24 -1.38
CA ASN A 194 -0.02 12.68 -1.27
C ASN A 194 0.87 11.43 -1.16
N THR A 195 0.61 10.44 -2.01
CA THR A 195 1.35 9.18 -2.08
C THR A 195 2.75 9.51 -2.57
N ASP A 196 3.77 9.03 -1.86
CA ASP A 196 5.15 9.19 -2.28
C ASP A 196 5.26 8.66 -3.72
N GLU A 197 5.55 9.54 -4.69
CA GLU A 197 5.66 9.17 -6.11
C GLU A 197 6.54 7.93 -6.28
N THR A 198 7.55 7.78 -5.43
CA THR A 198 8.43 6.61 -5.39
C THR A 198 7.70 5.29 -5.20
N GLU A 199 6.70 5.22 -4.32
CA GLU A 199 5.94 3.98 -4.12
C GLU A 199 5.06 3.66 -5.33
N PHE A 200 4.50 4.68 -5.96
CA PHE A 200 3.71 4.53 -7.19
C PHE A 200 4.53 3.95 -8.34
N TYR A 201 5.71 4.49 -8.62
CA TYR A 201 6.57 3.95 -9.68
C TYR A 201 7.22 2.61 -9.29
N SER A 202 7.42 2.33 -8.00
CA SER A 202 7.87 1.01 -7.55
C SER A 202 6.84 -0.10 -7.86
N ALA A 203 5.54 0.21 -7.82
CA ALA A 203 4.48 -0.71 -8.21
C ALA A 203 4.54 -1.02 -9.72
N PHE A 204 4.76 -0.02 -10.58
CA PHE A 204 4.94 -0.24 -12.02
C PHE A 204 6.20 -1.06 -12.34
N GLN A 205 7.30 -0.81 -11.62
CA GLN A 205 8.51 -1.61 -11.75
C GLN A 205 8.25 -3.08 -11.40
N TYR A 206 7.49 -3.34 -10.34
CA TYR A 206 7.11 -4.70 -9.96
C TYR A 206 6.28 -5.38 -11.06
N LEU A 207 5.24 -4.69 -11.56
CA LEU A 207 4.38 -5.21 -12.62
C LEU A 207 5.16 -5.49 -13.92
N ALA A 208 6.05 -4.59 -14.34
CA ALA A 208 6.88 -4.79 -15.53
C ALA A 208 7.76 -6.05 -15.40
N ASN A 209 8.38 -6.26 -14.23
CA ASN A 209 9.18 -7.45 -13.96
C ASN A 209 8.35 -8.74 -13.92
N TYR A 210 7.15 -8.68 -13.34
CA TYR A 210 6.23 -9.82 -13.29
C TYR A 210 5.79 -10.25 -14.69
N HIS A 211 5.32 -9.31 -15.52
CA HIS A 211 4.91 -9.59 -16.89
C HIS A 211 6.08 -10.05 -17.78
N LEU A 212 7.28 -9.50 -17.57
CA LEU A 212 8.50 -9.94 -18.27
C LEU A 212 8.81 -11.42 -17.96
N LYS A 213 8.71 -11.83 -16.68
CA LYS A 213 8.91 -13.23 -16.27
C LYS A 213 7.86 -14.17 -16.86
N ASN A 214 6.63 -13.69 -17.03
CA ASN A 214 5.52 -14.47 -17.59
C ASN A 214 5.48 -14.45 -19.13
N GLY A 215 6.42 -13.77 -19.80
CA GLY A 215 6.47 -13.70 -21.27
C GLY A 215 5.46 -12.73 -21.89
N GLN A 216 4.74 -11.95 -21.10
CA GLN A 216 3.77 -10.95 -21.55
C GLN A 216 4.47 -9.63 -21.90
N LEU A 217 5.14 -9.61 -23.05
CA LEU A 217 6.07 -8.53 -23.42
C LEU A 217 5.39 -7.20 -23.77
N ASP A 218 4.12 -7.20 -24.15
CA ASP A 218 3.38 -5.96 -24.44
C ASP A 218 2.97 -5.26 -23.15
N ASP A 219 2.37 -5.98 -22.21
CA ASP A 219 2.01 -5.43 -20.89
C ASP A 219 3.26 -4.95 -20.15
N ALA A 220 4.34 -5.74 -20.16
CA ALA A 220 5.63 -5.35 -19.60
C ALA A 220 6.16 -4.03 -20.20
N TYR A 221 6.01 -3.85 -21.52
CA TYR A 221 6.42 -2.62 -22.21
C TYR A 221 5.59 -1.42 -21.74
N THR A 222 4.27 -1.56 -21.61
CA THR A 222 3.41 -0.46 -21.16
C THR A 222 3.77 0.02 -19.75
N TYR A 223 4.01 -0.90 -18.81
CA TYR A 223 4.40 -0.56 -17.45
C TYR A 223 5.82 0.00 -17.38
N ALA A 224 6.77 -0.56 -18.14
CA ALA A 224 8.13 -0.04 -18.22
C ALA A 224 8.18 1.37 -18.83
N TYR A 225 7.31 1.67 -19.81
CA TYR A 225 7.18 3.01 -20.38
C TYR A 225 6.64 4.02 -19.35
N LYS A 226 5.63 3.64 -18.55
CA LYS A 226 5.12 4.50 -17.47
C LYS A 226 6.19 4.83 -16.41
N CYS A 227 7.11 3.91 -16.13
CA CYS A 227 8.25 4.18 -15.24
C CYS A 227 9.20 5.28 -15.76
N MET A 228 9.18 5.61 -17.06
CA MET A 228 10.02 6.64 -17.68
C MET A 228 9.52 8.06 -17.42
N GLU A 229 8.26 8.22 -17.01
CA GLU A 229 7.63 9.52 -16.78
C GLU A 229 8.25 10.27 -15.59
N ASN A 230 8.86 9.55 -14.63
CA ASN A 230 9.56 10.14 -13.49
C ASN A 230 11.08 10.10 -13.66
N GLU A 231 11.74 11.20 -13.33
CA GLU A 231 13.21 11.34 -13.39
C GLU A 231 13.93 10.31 -12.52
N LYS A 232 13.39 9.97 -11.34
CA LYS A 232 14.04 9.03 -10.41
C LYS A 232 14.02 7.58 -10.89
N THR A 233 12.96 7.16 -11.56
CA THR A 233 12.78 5.77 -12.02
C THR A 233 13.13 5.56 -13.50
N LYS A 234 13.54 6.62 -14.18
CA LYS A 234 13.87 6.62 -15.61
C LYS A 234 14.98 5.65 -15.97
N GLU A 235 16.03 5.52 -15.15
CA GLU A 235 17.12 4.57 -15.43
C GLU A 235 16.66 3.12 -15.37
N VAL A 236 15.82 2.81 -14.37
CA VAL A 236 15.21 1.49 -14.20
C VAL A 236 14.27 1.17 -15.37
N GLY A 237 13.44 2.13 -15.79
CA GLY A 237 12.58 1.98 -16.97
C GLY A 237 13.38 1.67 -18.24
N LYS A 238 14.49 2.39 -18.48
CA LYS A 238 15.39 2.13 -19.63
C LYS A 238 15.99 0.73 -19.60
N ALA A 239 16.43 0.27 -18.43
CA ALA A 239 16.99 -1.06 -18.27
C ALA A 239 15.94 -2.13 -18.62
N LEU A 240 14.73 -2.01 -18.07
CA LEU A 240 13.61 -2.91 -18.37
C LEU A 240 13.26 -2.93 -19.86
N LEU A 241 13.20 -1.76 -20.51
CA LEU A 241 12.91 -1.68 -21.95
C LEU A 241 13.99 -2.36 -22.80
N LYS A 242 15.26 -2.27 -22.41
CA LYS A 242 16.36 -2.96 -23.08
C LYS A 242 16.24 -4.48 -22.93
N ASP A 243 15.89 -4.95 -21.73
CA ASP A 243 15.71 -6.37 -21.46
C ASP A 243 14.50 -6.94 -22.23
N ILE A 244 13.39 -6.20 -22.29
CA ILE A 244 12.22 -6.54 -23.12
C ILE A 244 12.60 -6.63 -24.59
N ALA A 245 13.38 -5.67 -25.11
CA ALA A 245 13.83 -5.68 -26.50
C ALA A 245 14.79 -6.83 -26.82
N ALA A 246 15.65 -7.23 -25.87
CA ALA A 246 16.50 -8.40 -26.02
C ALA A 246 15.67 -9.69 -26.08
N ARG A 247 14.69 -9.83 -25.19
CA ARG A 247 13.78 -10.98 -25.14
C ARG A 247 12.91 -11.13 -26.39
N ARG A 248 12.43 -10.00 -26.96
CA ARG A 248 11.70 -10.00 -28.24
C ARG A 248 12.58 -10.52 -29.39
N LYS A 249 13.83 -10.07 -29.47
CA LYS A 249 14.78 -10.55 -30.51
C LYS A 249 15.14 -12.02 -30.37
N GLU A 250 15.18 -12.55 -29.15
CA GLU A 250 15.38 -13.99 -28.92
C GLU A 250 14.19 -14.79 -29.47
N LEU A 251 12.97 -14.37 -29.14
CA LEU A 251 11.75 -15.02 -29.64
C LEU A 251 11.62 -14.95 -31.17
N GLU A 252 11.96 -13.82 -31.78
CA GLU A 252 11.97 -13.68 -33.25
C GLU A 252 12.97 -14.64 -33.90
N ARG A 253 14.16 -14.84 -33.31
CA ARG A 253 15.15 -15.80 -33.81
C ARG A 253 14.74 -17.26 -33.64
N ASP A 254 14.03 -17.58 -32.57
CA ASP A 254 13.54 -18.93 -32.33
C ASP A 254 12.45 -19.31 -33.35
N VAL A 255 11.58 -18.36 -33.71
CA VAL A 255 10.58 -18.52 -34.79
C VAL A 255 11.26 -18.69 -36.16
N ASP A 256 12.31 -17.92 -36.44
CA ASP A 256 13.07 -18.05 -37.70
C ASP A 256 13.82 -19.38 -37.81
N ASN A 257 14.27 -19.96 -36.69
CA ASN A 257 14.93 -21.26 -36.64
C ASN A 257 13.96 -22.45 -36.75
N GLU A 258 12.73 -22.33 -36.23
CA GLU A 258 11.68 -23.35 -36.40
C GLU A 258 11.06 -23.35 -37.80
N ALA A 259 11.23 -22.26 -38.57
CA ALA A 259 10.67 -22.12 -39.92
C ALA A 259 11.56 -22.68 -41.05
N VAL A 260 12.72 -23.30 -40.76
CA VAL A 260 13.54 -23.97 -41.79
C VAL A 260 12.87 -25.31 -42.14
N PRO A 261 12.36 -25.53 -43.38
CA PRO A 261 11.70 -26.78 -43.73
C PRO A 261 12.69 -27.94 -43.75
N MET A 262 12.34 -29.05 -43.11
CA MET A 262 12.89 -30.36 -43.43
C MET A 262 12.50 -30.70 -44.88
N ASP A 263 13.33 -30.32 -45.84
CA ASP A 263 13.26 -30.91 -47.17
C ASP A 263 14.63 -30.88 -47.84
N GLU A 264 15.38 -31.99 -47.70
CA GLU A 264 16.45 -32.41 -48.63
C GLU A 264 17.01 -33.79 -48.22
N THR A 265 16.17 -34.83 -48.15
CA THR A 265 16.68 -36.22 -48.26
C THR A 265 15.64 -37.13 -48.92
N VAL A 266 15.39 -36.95 -50.22
CA VAL A 266 14.96 -38.07 -51.07
C VAL A 266 15.84 -38.09 -52.31
N GLY A 267 16.76 -39.04 -52.33
CA GLY A 267 17.70 -39.28 -53.41
C GLY A 267 17.02 -39.78 -54.69
N ASN A 268 17.63 -39.37 -55.80
CA ASN A 268 17.48 -39.92 -57.15
C ASN A 268 17.27 -41.44 -57.19
N ILE A 269 16.15 -41.89 -57.74
CA ILE A 269 16.07 -43.12 -58.53
C ILE A 269 15.15 -42.85 -59.74
N LEU A 270 15.70 -43.02 -60.94
CA LEU A 270 15.01 -42.92 -62.23
C LEU A 270 14.02 -44.09 -62.44
N PRO A 271 13.00 -43.91 -63.31
CA PRO A 271 11.86 -44.81 -63.44
C PRO A 271 12.13 -45.96 -64.43
N ASN A 272 11.62 -47.14 -64.11
CA ASN A 272 11.27 -48.17 -65.09
C ASN A 272 9.80 -48.54 -64.89
N GLU A 273 9.02 -48.27 -65.93
CA GLU A 273 7.95 -49.07 -66.56
C GLU A 273 7.51 -50.37 -65.85
N ILE A 274 6.28 -50.90 -65.88
CA ILE A 274 4.93 -50.67 -66.45
C ILE A 274 4.12 -51.89 -65.91
N GLU A 275 2.79 -51.77 -65.73
CA GLU A 275 1.80 -52.88 -65.52
C GLU A 275 1.93 -53.67 -64.19
N ASP A 276 0.89 -53.88 -63.37
CA ASP A 276 -0.41 -54.43 -63.71
C ASP A 276 -1.54 -53.97 -62.76
N VAL A 277 -2.71 -53.79 -63.35
CA VAL A 277 -4.01 -53.55 -62.71
C VAL A 277 -4.69 -54.90 -62.49
N ALA A 278 -5.08 -55.24 -61.26
CA ALA A 278 -6.24 -56.11 -61.01
C ALA A 278 -6.59 -56.28 -59.51
N THR A 279 -7.74 -55.68 -59.13
CA THR A 279 -8.86 -56.28 -58.38
C THR A 279 -8.66 -56.91 -56.98
N SER A 280 -9.29 -56.30 -55.98
CA SER A 280 -10.38 -56.87 -55.12
C SER A 280 -10.78 -55.81 -54.08
N MET A 281 -11.97 -55.19 -54.20
CA MET A 281 -13.18 -55.55 -53.44
C MET A 281 -12.90 -55.87 -51.96
N ASP A 282 -13.27 -54.99 -51.03
CA ASP A 282 -14.47 -55.26 -50.22
C ASP A 282 -14.96 -54.08 -49.37
N VAL A 283 -16.28 -54.10 -49.22
CA VAL A 283 -17.17 -53.17 -48.52
C VAL A 283 -17.34 -53.59 -47.07
N THR A 284 -17.51 -52.65 -46.14
CA THR A 284 -18.40 -52.63 -44.93
C THR A 284 -17.86 -51.55 -43.97
N ASN A 285 -18.51 -50.41 -43.76
CA ASN A 285 -19.78 -50.10 -43.08
C ASN A 285 -19.82 -50.45 -41.58
N SER A 286 -20.31 -49.49 -40.78
CA SER A 286 -20.62 -49.51 -39.33
C SER A 286 -19.65 -48.67 -38.48
N SER A 287 -19.96 -47.44 -38.07
CA SER A 287 -21.03 -46.97 -37.16
C SER A 287 -20.75 -47.17 -35.66
N ALA A 288 -21.02 -46.08 -34.93
CA ALA A 288 -21.21 -45.94 -33.48
C ALA A 288 -19.97 -46.02 -32.57
N LYS A 289 -19.70 -44.91 -31.86
CA LYS A 289 -19.96 -44.84 -30.42
C LYS A 289 -19.94 -43.40 -29.88
N PHE A 290 -20.84 -43.22 -28.93
CA PHE A 290 -21.07 -42.15 -27.97
C PHE A 290 -19.79 -41.49 -27.42
#